data_AF-A0A4Y4JYH7-F1
#
_entry.id   AF-A0A4Y4JYH7-F1
#
_cell.length_a   1.000
_cell.length_b   1.000
_cell.length_c   1.000
_cell.angle_alpha   90.00
_cell.angle_beta   90.00
_cell.angle_gamma   90.00
#
_symmetry.space_group_name_H-M   'P 1'
#
loop_
_entity.id
_entity.type
_entity.pdbx_description
1 polymer ?
#
loop_
_entity_poly.entity_id
_entity_poly.type
_entity_poly.pdbx_seq_one_letter_code
_entity_poly.pdbx_strand_id
1 'polypeptide(L)'
;MNAFVDLQADRLEGVGEVDLVLDVIGDEVQELSAPLVRAGGTLVTIASPPEVRPRDGRAVFFVAEPDRARLADLVQRLRDGRLKPIVGEVRALAEAPAAFTPGRHARGKTIIRSWTADNRRQGARTPGPPVRLHGPKSAPHLRRYARFVIPVP
;
A
#
# COMPACT_ATOMS: atom_id res chain seq x y z
N MET A 1 -2.73 21.11 8.97
CA MET A 1 -3.23 21.08 7.58
C MET A 1 -2.39 20.07 6.84
N ASN A 2 -3.00 19.08 6.19
CA ASN A 2 -2.24 18.01 5.52
C ASN A 2 -1.97 18.42 4.07
N ALA A 3 -0.72 18.33 3.64
CA ALA A 3 -0.31 18.67 2.28
C ALA A 3 -0.05 17.39 1.47
N PHE A 4 -0.37 17.43 0.18
CA PHE A 4 -0.11 16.35 -0.76
C PHE A 4 0.80 16.88 -1.85
N VAL A 5 1.81 16.09 -2.22
CA VAL A 5 2.77 16.43 -3.28
C VAL A 5 2.63 15.39 -4.37
N ASP A 6 2.24 15.82 -5.57
CA ASP A 6 2.20 14.96 -6.74
C ASP A 6 3.59 14.95 -7.39
N LEU A 7 4.37 13.91 -7.13
CA LEU A 7 5.73 13.79 -7.66
C LEU A 7 5.82 13.74 -9.21
N GLN A 8 4.69 13.66 -9.93
CA GLN A 8 4.68 13.78 -11.39
C GLN A 8 4.57 15.23 -11.87
N ALA A 9 3.91 16.08 -11.10
CA ALA A 9 3.62 17.47 -11.45
C ALA A 9 4.45 18.48 -10.62
N ASP A 10 4.82 18.07 -9.41
CA ASP A 10 5.46 18.88 -8.40
C ASP A 10 6.90 18.42 -8.15
N ARG A 11 7.72 19.38 -7.73
CA ARG A 11 9.10 19.18 -7.30
C ARG A 11 9.15 19.00 -5.78
N LEU A 12 10.03 18.12 -5.31
CA LEU A 12 10.27 17.94 -3.87
C LEU A 12 10.98 19.15 -3.28
N GLU A 13 11.75 19.84 -4.12
CA GLU A 13 12.42 21.08 -3.80
C GLU A 13 11.36 22.17 -3.53
N GLY A 14 11.22 22.57 -2.26
CA GLY A 14 10.28 23.60 -1.83
C GLY A 14 9.16 23.10 -0.90
N VAL A 15 9.04 21.80 -0.68
CA VAL A 15 8.06 21.22 0.27
C VAL A 15 8.33 21.65 1.72
N GLY A 16 9.58 22.00 2.05
CA GLY A 16 10.00 22.31 3.42
C GLY A 16 10.10 21.06 4.29
N GLU A 17 10.30 21.26 5.59
CA GLU A 17 10.41 20.14 6.52
C GLU A 17 9.03 19.55 6.90
N VAL A 18 8.99 18.26 7.21
CA VAL A 18 7.77 17.50 7.50
C VAL A 18 7.90 16.59 8.72
N ASP A 19 6.77 16.33 9.37
CA ASP A 19 6.68 15.44 10.55
C ASP A 19 6.75 13.95 10.15
N LEU A 20 6.13 13.60 9.03
CA LEU A 20 6.01 12.22 8.55
C LEU A 20 6.20 12.16 7.03
N VAL A 21 7.02 11.21 6.60
CA VAL A 21 7.05 10.71 5.23
C VAL A 21 6.55 9.29 5.22
N LEU A 22 5.48 9.03 4.46
CA LEU A 22 5.07 7.68 4.09
C LEU A 22 5.53 7.38 2.67
N ASP A 23 6.54 6.52 2.56
CA ASP A 23 7.15 6.11 1.31
C ASP A 23 6.62 4.74 0.84
N VAL A 24 6.04 4.75 -0.36
CA VAL A 24 5.54 3.57 -1.07
C VAL A 24 6.23 3.36 -2.42
N ILE A 25 7.25 4.17 -2.72
CA ILE A 25 7.96 4.20 -4.02
C ILE A 25 9.36 3.61 -3.86
N GLY A 26 10.12 4.04 -2.86
CA GLY A 26 11.52 3.61 -2.65
C GLY A 26 12.54 4.37 -3.51
N ASP A 27 13.73 3.78 -3.60
CA ASP A 27 14.88 4.25 -4.40
C ASP A 27 15.22 5.75 -4.17
N GLU A 28 15.62 6.45 -5.22
CA GLU A 28 16.01 7.87 -5.23
C GLU A 28 14.96 8.78 -4.58
N VAL A 29 13.66 8.46 -4.73
CA VAL A 29 12.59 9.26 -4.11
C VAL A 29 12.69 9.17 -2.59
N GLN A 30 12.97 7.99 -2.04
CA GLN A 30 13.14 7.81 -0.60
C GLN A 30 14.36 8.59 -0.09
N GLU A 31 15.47 8.53 -0.82
CA GLU A 31 16.71 9.24 -0.48
C GLU A 31 16.51 10.76 -0.47
N LEU A 32 15.85 11.31 -1.48
CA LEU A 32 15.52 12.73 -1.55
C LEU A 32 14.50 13.15 -0.49
N SER A 33 13.67 12.21 -0.01
CA SER A 33 12.64 12.47 0.98
C SER A 33 13.14 12.43 2.42
N ALA A 34 14.19 11.64 2.71
CA ALA A 34 14.70 11.46 4.07
C ALA A 34 15.19 12.77 4.73
N PRO A 35 15.90 13.68 4.03
CA PRO A 35 16.33 14.96 4.60
C PRO A 35 15.18 15.92 4.91
N LEU A 36 14.00 15.72 4.31
CA LEU A 36 12.84 16.57 4.56
C LEU A 36 12.18 16.28 5.91
N VAL A 37 12.50 15.17 6.57
CA VAL A 37 11.96 14.86 7.88
C VAL A 37 12.64 15.73 8.94
N ARG A 38 11.87 16.59 9.60
CA ARG A 38 12.40 17.45 10.66
C ARG A 38 12.88 16.66 11.88
N ALA A 39 13.55 17.35 12.79
CA ALA A 39 13.87 16.82 14.11
C ALA A 39 12.61 16.28 14.83
N GLY A 40 12.72 15.05 15.34
CA GLY A 40 11.62 14.30 15.97
C GLY A 40 10.62 13.65 15.00
N GLY A 41 10.72 13.93 13.70
CA GLY A 41 9.86 13.35 12.67
C GLY A 41 10.18 11.89 12.35
N THR A 42 9.42 11.29 11.43
CA THR A 42 9.59 9.88 11.03
C THR A 42 9.47 9.67 9.53
N LEU A 43 10.38 8.89 8.95
CA LEU A 43 10.23 8.25 7.65
C LEU A 43 9.72 6.82 7.86
N VAL A 44 8.57 6.47 7.28
CA VAL A 44 8.02 5.11 7.24
C VAL A 44 8.01 4.65 5.79
N THR A 45 8.67 3.53 5.49
CA THR A 45 8.74 2.97 4.14
C THR A 45 8.27 1.53 4.12
N ILE A 46 7.51 1.17 3.08
CA ILE A 46 7.14 -0.22 2.77
C ILE A 46 7.83 -0.75 1.52
N ALA A 47 8.60 0.10 0.82
CA ALA A 47 9.22 -0.24 -0.46
C ALA A 47 10.55 -0.97 -0.26
N SER A 48 11.42 -0.42 0.58
CA SER A 48 12.76 -0.94 0.87
C SER A 48 13.31 -0.36 2.17
N PRO A 49 14.27 -1.02 2.84
CA PRO A 49 14.99 -0.41 3.96
C PRO A 49 15.65 0.91 3.56
N PRO A 50 15.60 1.96 4.40
CA PRO A 50 16.17 3.25 4.08
C PRO A 50 17.70 3.27 4.16
N GLU A 51 18.34 3.64 3.05
CA GLU A 51 19.79 3.87 2.97
C GLU A 51 20.17 5.21 3.59
N VAL A 52 19.39 6.26 3.30
CA VAL A 52 19.51 7.59 3.90
C VAL A 52 18.49 7.71 5.03
N ARG A 53 18.97 8.17 6.20
CA ARG A 53 18.13 8.39 7.38
C ARG A 53 17.96 9.88 7.66
N PRO A 54 16.80 10.31 8.20
CA PRO A 54 16.66 11.64 8.77
C PRO A 54 17.74 11.92 9.82
N ARG A 55 18.29 13.13 9.84
CA ARG A 55 19.40 13.51 10.74
C ARG A 55 19.03 13.36 12.22
N ASP A 56 17.92 13.97 12.62
CA ASP A 56 17.42 13.98 14.00
C ASP A 56 16.03 13.35 14.10
N GLY A 57 15.74 12.39 13.22
CA GLY A 57 14.45 11.71 13.10
C GLY A 57 14.57 10.19 13.08
N ARG A 58 13.44 9.51 12.89
CA ARG A 58 13.38 8.04 12.84
C ARG A 58 13.18 7.55 11.42
N ALA A 59 13.71 6.38 11.12
CA ALA A 59 13.44 5.67 9.87
C ALA A 59 12.94 4.26 10.19
N VAL A 60 11.77 3.90 9.66
CA VAL A 60 11.08 2.63 9.92
C VAL A 60 10.81 1.94 8.59
N PHE A 61 11.45 0.78 8.38
CA PHE A 61 11.06 -0.14 7.33
C PHE A 61 9.93 -1.04 7.85
N PHE A 62 8.72 -0.80 7.34
CA PHE A 62 7.53 -1.51 7.78
C PHE A 62 7.33 -2.78 6.95
N VAL A 63 7.61 -3.92 7.56
CA VAL A 63 7.28 -5.24 7.02
C VAL A 63 5.96 -5.68 7.63
N ALA A 64 4.95 -5.92 6.79
CA ALA A 64 3.62 -6.31 7.25
C ALA A 64 3.59 -7.79 7.64
N GLU A 65 3.41 -8.08 8.92
CA GLU A 65 3.05 -9.41 9.41
C GLU A 65 1.53 -9.50 9.63
N PRO A 66 0.88 -10.61 9.24
CA PRO A 66 -0.54 -10.81 9.51
C PRO A 66 -0.83 -10.85 11.02
N ASP A 67 -1.60 -9.89 11.51
CA ASP A 67 -2.05 -9.81 12.89
C ASP A 67 -3.58 -9.87 12.93
N ARG A 68 -4.13 -10.93 13.54
CA ARG A 68 -5.57 -11.16 13.62
C ARG A 68 -6.30 -10.04 14.36
N ALA A 69 -5.73 -9.51 15.44
CA ALA A 69 -6.36 -8.46 16.22
C ALA A 69 -6.42 -7.16 15.41
N ARG A 70 -5.31 -6.78 14.76
CA ARG A 70 -5.28 -5.60 13.88
C ARG A 70 -6.22 -5.73 12.69
N LEU A 71 -6.33 -6.92 12.09
CA LEU A 71 -7.28 -7.16 11.01
C LEU A 71 -8.74 -7.07 11.50
N ALA A 72 -9.05 -7.56 12.70
CA ALA A 72 -10.37 -7.43 13.29
C ALA A 72 -10.75 -5.96 13.52
N ASP A 73 -9.81 -5.12 13.96
CA ASP A 73 -10.02 -3.68 14.12
C ASP A 73 -10.32 -2.99 12.79
N LEU A 74 -9.61 -3.37 11.71
CA LEU A 74 -9.91 -2.86 10.36
C LEU A 74 -11.32 -3.25 9.90
N VAL A 75 -11.78 -4.47 10.23
CA VAL A 75 -13.14 -4.92 9.93
C VAL A 75 -14.18 -4.10 10.68
N GLN A 76 -13.95 -3.76 11.96
CA GLN A 76 -14.89 -2.91 12.69
C GLN A 76 -14.94 -1.50 12.11
N ARG A 77 -13.79 -0.89 11.80
CA ARG A 77 -13.75 0.43 11.15
C ARG A 77 -14.46 0.44 9.79
N LEU A 78 -14.40 -0.66 9.05
CA LEU A 78 -15.16 -0.85 7.81
C LEU A 78 -16.68 -0.87 8.06
N ARG A 79 -17.13 -1.67 9.04
CA ARG A 79 -18.55 -1.79 9.41
C ARG A 79 -19.12 -0.47 9.92
N ASP A 80 -18.34 0.27 10.69
CA ASP A 80 -18.71 1.58 11.25
C ASP A 80 -18.64 2.71 10.19
N GLY A 81 -18.26 2.40 8.95
CA GLY A 81 -18.14 3.38 7.86
C GLY A 81 -16.95 4.34 8.00
N ARG A 82 -16.10 4.15 9.01
CA ARG A 82 -14.87 4.93 9.27
C ARG A 82 -13.72 4.59 8.32
N LEU A 83 -13.78 3.42 7.69
CA LEU A 83 -12.86 2.99 6.63
C LEU A 83 -13.67 2.64 5.38
N LYS A 84 -13.40 3.31 4.27
CA LYS A 84 -14.03 3.03 2.97
C LYS A 84 -12.98 2.55 1.97
N PRO A 85 -12.93 1.24 1.65
CA PRO A 85 -12.04 0.74 0.62
C PRO A 85 -12.39 1.37 -0.73
N ILE A 86 -11.38 1.89 -1.41
CA ILE A 86 -11.54 2.34 -2.79
C ILE A 86 -11.46 1.09 -3.66
N VAL A 87 -12.60 0.58 -4.11
CA VAL A 87 -12.68 -0.53 -5.06
C VAL A 87 -12.59 0.07 -6.46
N GLY A 88 -11.59 -0.35 -7.23
CA GLY A 88 -11.36 0.16 -8.59
C GLY A 88 -12.13 -0.64 -9.63
N GLU A 89 -11.85 -1.93 -9.71
CA GLU A 89 -12.54 -2.84 -10.63
C GLU A 89 -12.93 -4.13 -9.91
N VAL A 90 -14.06 -4.72 -10.29
CA VAL A 90 -14.45 -6.07 -9.88
C VAL A 90 -14.53 -6.94 -11.13
N ARG A 91 -13.67 -7.97 -11.21
CA ARG A 91 -13.50 -8.82 -12.39
C ARG A 91 -13.82 -10.28 -12.07
N ALA A 92 -14.18 -11.06 -13.09
CA ALA A 92 -14.32 -12.51 -12.95
C ALA A 92 -12.94 -13.17 -12.81
N LEU A 93 -12.89 -14.36 -12.19
CA LEU A 93 -11.63 -15.12 -12.06
C LEU A 93 -10.94 -15.38 -13.41
N ALA A 94 -11.71 -15.63 -14.47
CA ALA A 94 -11.18 -15.82 -15.83
C ALA A 94 -10.44 -14.58 -16.38
N GLU A 95 -10.75 -13.39 -15.88
CA GLU A 95 -10.13 -12.13 -16.32
C GLU A 95 -8.89 -11.77 -15.48
N ALA A 96 -8.54 -12.55 -14.45
CA ALA A 96 -7.45 -12.23 -13.53
C ALA A 96 -6.10 -11.98 -14.24
N PRO A 97 -5.67 -12.76 -15.25
CA PRO A 97 -4.42 -12.49 -15.97
C PRO A 97 -4.40 -11.10 -16.64
N ALA A 98 -5.50 -10.71 -17.28
CA ALA A 98 -5.62 -9.40 -17.92
C ALA A 98 -5.71 -8.27 -16.87
N ALA A 99 -6.35 -8.52 -15.73
CA ALA A 99 -6.52 -7.55 -14.65
C ALA A 99 -5.20 -7.15 -13.97
N PHE A 100 -4.17 -7.99 -14.01
CA PHE A 100 -2.85 -7.75 -13.42
C PHE A 100 -1.72 -7.64 -14.46
N THR A 101 -2.07 -7.37 -15.73
CA THR A 101 -1.07 -7.10 -16.77
C THR A 101 -0.28 -5.82 -16.41
N PRO A 102 1.07 -5.82 -16.52
CA PRO A 102 1.89 -4.64 -16.21
C PRO A 102 1.42 -3.38 -16.93
N GLY A 103 1.42 -2.24 -16.23
CA GLY A 103 1.06 -0.93 -16.80
C GLY A 103 -0.44 -0.61 -16.78
N ARG A 104 -1.32 -1.57 -16.47
CA ARG A 104 -2.75 -1.35 -16.27
C ARG A 104 -3.08 -1.32 -14.77
N HIS A 105 -3.17 -0.11 -14.19
CA HIS A 105 -3.55 0.08 -12.79
C HIS A 105 -4.78 0.99 -12.69
N ALA A 106 -5.89 0.43 -12.21
CA ALA A 106 -7.06 1.23 -11.86
C ALA A 106 -6.83 1.94 -10.52
N ARG A 107 -7.46 3.10 -10.32
CA ARG A 107 -7.50 3.74 -8.99
C ARG A 107 -8.24 2.82 -8.01
N GLY A 108 -7.58 2.43 -6.93
CA GLY A 108 -8.16 1.54 -5.91
C GLY A 108 -7.74 0.08 -6.08
N LYS A 109 -8.41 -0.81 -5.35
CA LYS A 109 -8.14 -2.26 -5.38
C LYS A 109 -8.95 -2.95 -6.48
N THR A 110 -8.26 -3.75 -7.29
CA THR A 110 -8.90 -4.73 -8.17
C THR A 110 -9.32 -5.95 -7.38
N ILE A 111 -10.60 -6.31 -7.44
CA ILE A 111 -11.18 -7.48 -6.76
C ILE A 111 -11.50 -8.55 -7.80
N ILE A 112 -10.99 -9.76 -7.57
CA ILE A 112 -11.32 -10.93 -8.39
C ILE A 112 -12.41 -11.73 -7.68
N ARG A 113 -13.56 -11.87 -8.34
CA ARG A 113 -14.64 -12.74 -7.87
C ARG A 113 -14.29 -14.20 -8.19
N SER A 114 -14.08 -14.98 -7.14
CA SER A 114 -13.80 -16.43 -7.24
C SER A 114 -15.07 -17.29 -7.23
N TRP A 115 -16.24 -16.71 -6.94
CA TRP A 115 -17.50 -17.44 -6.84
C TRP A 115 -18.67 -16.63 -7.42
N THR A 116 -19.47 -17.25 -8.29
CA THR A 116 -20.75 -16.73 -8.80
C THR A 116 -21.89 -17.63 -8.33
N ALA A 117 -23.10 -17.07 -8.24
CA ALA A 117 -24.31 -17.78 -7.75
C ALA A 117 -24.64 -19.07 -8.52
N ASP A 118 -24.09 -19.25 -9.72
CA ASP A 118 -24.23 -20.44 -10.56
C ASP A 118 -23.57 -21.69 -9.94
N ASN A 119 -22.62 -21.48 -9.04
CA ASN A 119 -21.89 -22.55 -8.36
C ASN A 119 -22.65 -23.14 -7.15
N ARG A 120 -23.90 -22.70 -6.86
CA ARG A 120 -24.77 -23.33 -5.86
C ARG A 120 -25.11 -24.79 -6.19
N ARG A 121 -25.09 -25.18 -7.46
CA ARG A 121 -25.48 -26.53 -7.91
C ARG A 121 -24.35 -27.58 -7.89
N GLN A 122 -23.09 -27.19 -7.66
CA GLN A 122 -21.93 -28.10 -7.74
C GLN A 122 -21.24 -28.36 -6.38
N GLY A 123 -21.99 -28.22 -5.28
CA GLY A 123 -21.50 -28.26 -3.90
C GLY A 123 -21.11 -29.63 -3.33
N ALA A 124 -20.43 -30.48 -4.10
CA ALA A 124 -19.65 -31.58 -3.54
C ALA A 124 -18.24 -31.52 -4.13
N ARG A 125 -17.32 -30.80 -3.48
CA ARG A 125 -15.89 -30.86 -3.80
C ARG A 125 -15.05 -31.00 -2.55
N THR A 126 -14.25 -32.06 -2.57
CA THR A 126 -13.17 -32.44 -1.65
C THR A 126 -12.20 -31.28 -1.42
N PRO A 127 -11.65 -31.10 -0.20
CA PRO A 127 -10.67 -30.05 0.05
C PRO A 127 -9.47 -30.21 -0.89
N GLY A 128 -9.15 -29.13 -1.63
CA GLY A 128 -7.92 -29.06 -2.43
C GLY A 128 -6.67 -29.01 -1.53
N PRO A 129 -5.49 -29.34 -2.08
CA PRO A 129 -4.25 -29.33 -1.32
C PRO A 129 -3.95 -27.93 -0.74
N PRO A 130 -3.26 -27.84 0.41
CA PRO A 130 -2.96 -26.57 1.06
C PRO A 130 -2.15 -25.66 0.13
N VAL A 131 -2.60 -24.42 -0.03
CA VAL A 131 -1.88 -23.38 -0.77
C VAL A 131 -0.65 -22.97 0.04
N ARG A 132 0.55 -23.22 -0.51
CA ARG A 132 1.82 -22.72 0.06
C ARG A 132 1.95 -21.21 -0.19
N LEU A 133 1.81 -20.41 0.86
CA LEU A 133 2.20 -19.01 0.83
C LEU A 133 3.74 -18.95 0.69
N HIS A 134 4.22 -18.38 -0.40
CA HIS A 134 5.64 -18.06 -0.56
C HIS A 134 5.95 -16.77 0.23
N GLY A 135 7.18 -16.68 0.74
CA GLY A 135 7.69 -15.54 1.53
C GLY A 135 7.58 -14.19 0.81
N PRO A 136 7.99 -13.10 1.49
CA PRO A 136 7.71 -11.73 1.04
C PRO A 136 8.12 -11.53 -0.43
N LYS A 137 7.14 -11.25 -1.29
CA LYS A 137 7.40 -10.86 -2.68
C LYS A 137 7.92 -9.44 -2.68
N SER A 138 9.23 -9.28 -2.84
CA SER A 138 9.80 -8.02 -3.34
C SER A 138 9.16 -7.77 -4.71
N ALA A 139 8.39 -6.69 -4.84
CA ALA A 139 7.73 -6.29 -6.08
C ALA A 139 8.55 -5.15 -6.72
N PRO A 140 9.38 -5.42 -7.75
CA PRO A 140 10.31 -4.41 -8.29
C PRO A 140 9.64 -3.37 -9.20
N HIS A 141 8.31 -3.36 -9.30
CA HIS A 141 7.58 -2.57 -10.29
C HIS A 141 6.32 -1.93 -9.69
N LEU A 142 6.50 -0.93 -8.83
CA LEU A 142 5.45 0.02 -8.46
C LEU A 142 5.90 1.46 -8.75
N ARG A 143 6.21 1.74 -10.02
CA ARG A 143 6.40 3.12 -10.49
C ARG A 143 5.05 3.74 -10.81
N ARG A 144 4.37 4.26 -9.78
CA ARG A 144 3.31 5.30 -9.80
C ARG A 144 2.58 5.20 -8.48
N TYR A 145 2.64 6.23 -7.63
CA TYR A 145 1.57 6.77 -6.75
C TYR A 145 2.17 7.71 -5.69
N ALA A 146 1.66 8.95 -5.64
CA ALA A 146 1.16 9.67 -4.47
C ALA A 146 1.83 9.45 -3.08
N ARG A 147 2.56 10.46 -2.59
CA ARG A 147 3.15 10.56 -1.24
C ARG A 147 2.13 11.10 -0.23
N PHE A 148 2.07 10.52 0.98
CA PHE A 148 1.31 11.09 2.09
C PHE A 148 2.25 11.79 3.08
N VAL A 149 2.02 13.08 3.31
CA VAL A 149 2.64 13.86 4.38
C VAL A 149 1.56 14.10 5.44
N ILE A 150 1.78 13.57 6.65
CA ILE A 150 0.84 13.75 7.76
C ILE A 150 1.53 14.59 8.84
N PRO A 151 1.18 15.87 8.98
CA PRO A 151 1.52 16.62 10.17
C PRO A 151 0.58 16.29 11.35
N VAL A 152 1.12 16.16 12.56
CA VAL A 152 0.36 15.91 13.81
C VAL A 152 0.97 16.80 14.91
N PRO A 153 0.15 17.41 15.79
CA PRO A 153 0.42 18.69 16.45
C PRO A 153 1.64 18.72 17.38
#